data_AF-A0A6G4WEZ3-F1
#
_entry.id   AF-A0A6G4WEZ3-F1
#
_cell.length_a   1.000
_cell.length_b   1.000
_cell.length_c   1.000
_cell.angle_alpha   90.00
_cell.angle_beta   90.00
_cell.angle_gamma   90.00
#
_symmetry.space_group_name_H-M   'P 1'
#
loop_
_entity.id
_entity.type
_entity.pdbx_description
1 polymer ?
#
loop_
_entity_poly.entity_id
_entity_poly.type
_entity_poly.pdbx_seq_one_letter_code
_entity_poly.pdbx_strand_id
1 'polypeptide(L)'
;MEQDWDHIRRTRYSPNDVPPDWPDGVKGISMNGAALLGVHAATNQLYWDGQPLVTERRLATFERIMAGIVTASTAIVAVVEVGRAVGWITL
;
A
#
# COMPACT_ATOMS: atom_id res chain seq x y z
N MET A 1 -16.99 18.81 29.09
CA MET A 1 -17.85 18.10 28.12
C MET A 1 -17.34 16.68 28.05
N GLU A 2 -18.13 15.72 28.48
CA GLU A 2 -17.81 14.31 28.31
C GLU A 2 -17.99 13.97 26.83
N GLN A 3 -16.92 13.56 26.16
CA GLN A 3 -16.99 13.16 24.76
C GLN A 3 -17.74 11.84 24.68
N ASP A 4 -18.92 11.85 24.04
CA ASP A 4 -19.68 10.63 23.76
C ASP A 4 -19.00 9.85 22.63
N TRP A 5 -18.03 9.02 23.02
CA TRP A 5 -17.27 8.17 22.12
C TRP A 5 -18.14 7.13 21.42
N ASP A 6 -19.24 6.70 22.03
CA ASP A 6 -20.14 5.72 21.43
C ASP A 6 -20.96 6.32 20.30
N HIS A 7 -21.38 7.59 20.43
CA HIS A 7 -21.97 8.33 19.34
C HIS A 7 -21.00 8.50 18.15
N ILE A 8 -19.74 8.83 18.44
CA ILE A 8 -18.70 8.99 17.42
C ILE A 8 -18.46 7.67 16.68
N ARG A 9 -18.35 6.54 17.40
CA ARG A 9 -18.16 5.21 16.79
C ARG A 9 -19.35 4.79 15.93
N ARG A 10 -20.58 5.09 16.36
CA ARG A 10 -21.81 4.81 15.59
C ARG A 10 -21.91 5.64 14.31
N THR A 11 -21.35 6.84 14.31
CA THR A 11 -21.38 7.77 13.17
C THR A 11 -20.07 7.76 12.37
N ARG A 12 -19.20 6.73 12.49
CA ARG A 12 -17.85 6.76 11.88
C ARG A 12 -17.83 6.84 10.35
N TYR A 13 -18.87 6.32 9.69
CA TYR A 13 -18.99 6.34 8.23
C TYR A 13 -19.89 7.47 7.77
N SER A 14 -19.53 8.07 6.65
CA SER A 14 -20.38 9.04 5.95
C SER A 14 -21.65 8.35 5.46
N PRO A 15 -22.83 8.98 5.62
CA PRO A 15 -24.07 8.49 5.04
C PRO A 15 -24.17 8.75 3.53
N ASN A 16 -23.26 9.55 2.96
CA ASN A 16 -23.24 9.87 1.54
C ASN A 16 -22.62 8.74 0.72
N ASP A 17 -23.11 8.58 -0.51
CA ASP A 17 -22.50 7.70 -1.49
C ASP A 17 -21.05 8.08 -1.74
N VAL A 18 -20.22 7.06 -1.89
CA VAL A 18 -18.82 7.20 -2.30
C VAL A 18 -18.73 7.35 -3.82
N PRO A 19 -17.66 7.96 -4.35
CA PRO A 19 -17.42 8.00 -5.78
C PRO A 19 -17.51 6.60 -6.42
N PRO A 20 -18.12 6.46 -7.61
CA PRO A 20 -18.36 5.15 -8.22
C PRO A 20 -17.09 4.43 -8.70
N ASP A 21 -15.97 5.14 -8.78
CA ASP A 21 -14.64 4.62 -9.08
C ASP A 21 -13.96 3.97 -7.88
N TRP A 22 -14.54 4.08 -6.68
CA TRP A 22 -13.98 3.47 -5.49
C TRP A 22 -14.27 1.96 -5.46
N PRO A 23 -13.36 1.14 -4.92
CA PRO A 23 -13.57 -0.28 -4.80
C PRO A 23 -14.84 -0.62 -4.00
N ASP A 24 -15.48 -1.74 -4.36
CA ASP A 24 -16.68 -2.23 -3.67
C ASP A 24 -16.44 -2.39 -2.16
N GLY A 25 -17.40 -1.93 -1.37
CA GLY A 25 -17.37 -2.01 0.10
C GLY A 25 -16.56 -0.90 0.78
N VAL A 26 -15.90 0.00 0.03
CA VAL A 26 -15.29 1.20 0.61
C VAL A 26 -16.37 2.19 1.03
N LYS A 27 -16.24 2.74 2.25
CA LYS A 27 -17.15 3.76 2.79
C LYS A 27 -16.37 5.02 3.13
N GLY A 28 -16.95 6.18 2.82
CA GLY A 28 -16.38 7.47 3.23
C GLY A 28 -16.32 7.58 4.75
N ILE A 29 -15.29 8.23 5.27
CA ILE A 29 -15.16 8.53 6.70
C ILE A 29 -15.93 9.84 6.97
N SER A 30 -16.76 9.87 8.02
CA SER A 30 -17.46 11.09 8.43
C SER A 30 -16.53 12.03 9.21
N MET A 31 -16.93 13.28 9.44
CA MET A 31 -16.16 14.22 10.27
C MET A 31 -15.94 13.67 11.70
N ASN A 32 -16.95 13.02 12.27
CA ASN A 32 -16.85 12.37 13.58
C ASN A 32 -15.90 11.16 13.52
N GLY A 33 -16.01 10.34 12.47
CA GLY A 33 -15.14 9.19 12.26
C GLY A 33 -13.66 9.57 12.07
N ALA A 34 -13.38 10.76 11.52
CA ALA A 34 -12.03 11.28 11.40
C ALA A 34 -11.41 11.62 12.77
N ALA A 35 -12.22 11.95 13.78
CA ALA A 35 -11.74 12.18 15.14
C ALA A 35 -11.19 10.91 15.83
N LEU A 36 -11.49 9.73 15.28
CA LEU A 36 -10.93 8.45 15.74
C LEU A 36 -9.54 8.16 15.16
N LEU A 37 -8.99 9.04 14.32
CA LEU A 37 -7.62 8.93 13.84
C LEU A 37 -6.65 9.41 14.92
N GLY A 38 -5.66 8.56 15.21
CA GLY A 38 -4.60 8.86 16.17
C GLY A 38 -3.24 8.53 15.60
N VAL A 39 -2.20 9.21 16.08
CA VAL A 39 -0.81 8.91 15.76
C VAL A 39 -0.11 8.41 17.01
N HIS A 40 0.58 7.28 16.90
CA HIS A 40 1.39 6.78 18.00
C HIS A 40 2.72 7.55 18.06
N ALA A 41 2.87 8.41 19.06
CA ALA A 41 3.96 9.39 19.13
C ALA A 41 5.38 8.78 19.06
N ALA A 42 5.58 7.56 19.55
CA ALA A 42 6.90 6.92 19.57
C ALA A 42 7.27 6.22 18.25
N THR A 43 6.28 5.68 17.53
CA THR A 43 6.52 4.89 16.30
C THR A 43 6.10 5.64 15.04
N ASN A 44 5.44 6.79 15.19
CA ASN A 44 4.83 7.59 14.14
C ASN A 44 3.84 6.79 13.25
N GLN A 45 3.26 5.72 13.80
CA GLN A 45 2.29 4.90 13.11
C GLN A 45 0.88 5.51 13.24
N LEU A 46 0.12 5.43 12.15
CA LEU A 46 -1.26 5.91 12.11
C LEU A 46 -2.20 4.80 12.61
N TYR A 47 -3.16 5.16 13.45
CA TYR A 47 -4.18 4.27 13.98
C TYR A 47 -5.56 4.87 13.70
N TRP A 48 -6.54 4.01 13.48
CA TRP A 48 -7.95 4.38 13.41
C TRP A 48 -8.75 3.53 14.38
N ASP A 49 -9.38 4.15 15.36
CA ASP A 49 -10.14 3.45 16.40
C ASP A 49 -9.31 2.34 17.08
N GLY A 50 -8.03 2.62 17.31
CA GLY A 50 -7.07 1.69 17.92
C GLY A 50 -6.51 0.61 16.96
N GLN A 51 -6.97 0.53 15.72
CA GLN A 51 -6.44 -0.40 14.72
C GLN A 51 -5.34 0.26 13.87
N PRO A 52 -4.22 -0.41 13.59
CA PRO A 52 -3.14 0.17 12.77
C PRO A 52 -3.60 0.38 11.32
N LEU A 53 -3.40 1.59 10.79
CA LEU A 53 -3.61 1.93 9.39
C LEU A 53 -2.33 1.66 8.60
N VAL A 54 -2.40 0.74 7.64
CA VAL A 54 -1.30 0.50 6.70
C VAL A 54 -1.46 1.43 5.50
N THR A 55 -0.78 2.56 5.52
CA THR A 55 -0.81 3.55 4.42
C THR A 55 0.16 3.21 3.28
N GLU A 56 1.20 2.43 3.55
CA GLU A 56 2.16 1.99 2.54
C GLU A 56 2.35 0.48 2.58
N ARG A 57 2.01 -0.19 1.46
CA ARG A 57 2.55 -1.52 1.17
C ARG A 57 3.88 -1.34 0.46
N ARG A 58 4.98 -1.25 1.22
CA ARG A 58 6.31 -1.42 0.64
C ARG A 58 6.37 -2.78 -0.05
N LEU A 59 6.93 -2.83 -1.26
CA LEU A 59 7.20 -4.10 -1.94
C LEU A 59 7.92 -5.02 -0.95
N ALA A 60 7.33 -6.18 -0.70
CA ALA A 60 7.89 -7.16 0.21
C ALA A 60 9.27 -7.59 -0.30
N THR A 61 10.15 -8.06 0.58
CA THR A 61 11.48 -8.55 0.21
C THR A 61 11.40 -9.57 -0.93
N PHE A 62 10.36 -10.39 -0.96
CA PHE A 62 10.07 -11.33 -2.04
C PHE A 62 9.89 -10.66 -3.41
N GLU A 63 9.06 -9.62 -3.49
CA GLU A 63 8.80 -8.88 -4.74
C GLU A 63 10.08 -8.21 -5.25
N ARG A 64 10.92 -7.71 -4.34
CA ARG A 64 12.24 -7.13 -4.69
C ARG A 64 13.21 -8.18 -5.23
N ILE A 65 13.23 -9.38 -4.65
CA ILE A 65 14.05 -10.51 -5.14
C ILE A 65 13.59 -10.91 -6.54
N MET A 66 12.29 -11.05 -6.76
CA MET A 66 11.73 -11.40 -8.07
C MET A 66 12.08 -10.35 -9.13
N ALA A 67 11.93 -9.06 -8.80
CA ALA A 67 12.35 -7.97 -9.70
C ALA A 67 13.85 -8.02 -10.02
N GLY A 68 14.68 -8.34 -9.03
CA GLY A 68 16.12 -8.54 -9.22
C GLY A 68 16.45 -9.70 -10.17
N ILE A 69 15.79 -10.85 -10.00
CA ILE A 69 15.97 -12.03 -10.86
C ILE A 69 15.58 -11.73 -12.30
N VAL A 70 14.44 -11.06 -12.51
CA VAL A 70 13.97 -10.68 -13.85
C VAL A 70 14.97 -9.75 -14.51
N THR A 71 15.40 -8.70 -13.80
CA THR A 71 16.38 -7.73 -14.33
C THR A 71 17.71 -8.38 -14.69
N ALA A 72 18.23 -9.26 -13.82
CA ALA A 72 19.47 -9.98 -14.07
C ALA A 72 19.35 -10.93 -15.28
N SER A 73 18.25 -11.66 -15.38
CA SER A 73 17.98 -12.56 -16.50
C SER A 73 17.93 -11.79 -17.83
N THR A 74 17.22 -10.66 -17.87
CA THR A 74 17.15 -9.81 -19.06
C THR A 74 18.52 -9.27 -19.45
N ALA A 75 19.34 -8.84 -18.48
CA ALA A 75 20.69 -8.35 -18.76
C ALA A 75 21.61 -9.46 -19.30
N ILE A 76 21.56 -10.66 -18.72
CA ILE A 76 22.34 -11.80 -19.19
C ILE A 76 21.98 -12.17 -20.62
N VAL A 77 20.68 -12.27 -20.92
CA VAL A 77 20.21 -12.57 -22.29
C VAL A 77 20.70 -11.51 -23.27
N ALA A 78 20.60 -10.22 -22.92
CA ALA A 78 21.10 -9.14 -23.77
C ALA A 78 22.61 -9.27 -24.06
N VAL A 79 23.43 -9.57 -23.04
CA VAL A 79 24.88 -9.77 -23.21
C VAL A 79 25.18 -10.98 -24.09
N VAL A 80 24.46 -12.09 -23.89
CA VAL A 80 24.64 -13.30 -24.70
C VAL A 80 24.30 -13.02 -26.16
N GLU A 81 23.17 -12.37 -26.44
CA GLU A 81 22.75 -12.04 -27.81
C GLU A 81 23.76 -11.10 -28.51
N VAL A 82 24.29 -10.09 -27.80
CA VAL A 82 25.36 -9.25 -28.34
C VAL A 82 26.62 -10.06 -28.61
N GLY A 83 27.03 -10.93 -27.69
CA GLY A 83 28.20 -11.80 -27.85
C GLY A 83 28.07 -12.77 -29.02
N ARG A 84 26.87 -13.28 -29.29
CA ARG A 84 26.57 -14.10 -30.47
C ARG A 84 26.65 -13.27 -31.76
N ALA A 85 26.09 -12.07 -31.76
CA ALA A 85 26.08 -11.18 -32.92
C ALA A 85 27.49 -10.78 -33.39
N VAL A 86 28.44 -10.62 -32.46
CA VAL A 86 29.84 -10.27 -32.77
C VAL A 86 30.78 -11.48 -32.85
N GLY A 87 30.26 -12.70 -32.72
CA GLY A 87 31.02 -13.94 -32.88
C GLY A 87 31.92 -14.32 -31.70
N TRP A 88 31.75 -13.71 -30.53
CA TRP A 88 32.48 -14.07 -29.30
C TRP A 88 31.90 -15.30 -28.59
N ILE A 89 30.62 -15.59 -28.81
CA ILE A 89 29.91 -16.73 -28.21
C ILE A 89 29.44 -17.65 -29.34
N THR A 90 29.91 -18.91 -29.34
CA THR A 90 29.68 -19.89 -30.42
C THR A 90 28.89 -21.12 -29.99
N LEU A 91 28.21 -21.08 -28.83
CA LEU A 91 27.32 -22.14 -28.37
C LEU A 91 25.95 -22.09 -29.06
#